data_AF-A0A2S1QYA0-F1
#
_entry.id   AF-A0A2S1QYA0-F1
#
_cell.length_a   1.000
_cell.length_b   1.000
_cell.length_c   1.000
_cell.angle_alpha   90.00
_cell.angle_beta   90.00
_cell.angle_gamma   90.00
#
_symmetry.space_group_name_H-M   'P 1'
#
loop_
_entity.id
_entity.type
_entity.pdbx_description
1 polymer ?
#
loop_
_entity_poly.entity_id
_entity_poly.type
_entity_poly.pdbx_seq_one_letter_code
_entity_poly.pdbx_strand_id
1 'polypeptide(L)'
;MKTIFAGICFLAVLFNFNSQKRNFHKGKNIYTEIIGDSGYIRKGEALRLLSQAKYDPGTEWEGRDTLDLEARIYKFSDTIGKYYRMDNGKYIALLCDIIHPDRNMFTLLEINDKGEVLQAEPYYAGMHQCCWERHYEGLKKYPGGYFGTKSCGTGSGFCSSYLYLFKDFSPQGNGISTYIYSGWCIGGEISCHLTSDMEIKNDTVTMHYTMEHLKERRNGKYKTVFSEKFDVKYVEREQGWVALDSTKIQEFPD
;
A
#
# COMPACT_ATOMS: atom_id res chain seq x y z
N MET A 1 -57.12 41.35 -17.08
CA MET A 1 -55.89 40.62 -16.71
C MET A 1 -56.28 39.15 -16.60
N LYS A 2 -56.32 38.33 -17.66
CA LYS A 2 -55.24 37.81 -18.53
C LYS A 2 -54.09 37.13 -17.77
N THR A 3 -54.05 35.80 -17.95
CA THR A 3 -52.90 34.87 -17.89
C THR A 3 -52.23 34.62 -16.54
N ILE A 4 -52.27 33.35 -16.09
CA ILE A 4 -51.17 32.48 -15.60
C ILE A 4 -51.81 31.41 -14.69
N PHE A 5 -52.28 30.31 -15.29
CA PHE A 5 -52.66 29.08 -14.55
C PHE A 5 -52.53 27.88 -15.50
N ALA A 6 -51.31 27.65 -16.00
CA ALA A 6 -51.00 26.49 -16.85
C ALA A 6 -49.51 26.16 -16.80
N GLY A 7 -48.92 26.09 -15.59
CA GLY A 7 -47.47 25.99 -15.45
C GLY A 7 -46.96 25.21 -14.24
N ILE A 8 -47.75 24.31 -13.65
CA ILE A 8 -47.28 23.49 -12.49
C ILE A 8 -47.54 21.98 -12.65
N CYS A 9 -48.34 21.53 -13.63
CA CYS A 9 -48.58 20.09 -13.81
C CYS A 9 -47.59 19.37 -14.74
N PHE A 10 -46.63 20.06 -15.36
CA PHE A 10 -45.70 19.45 -16.33
C PHE A 10 -44.28 19.16 -15.78
N LEU A 11 -44.00 19.49 -14.52
CA LEU A 11 -42.67 19.25 -13.91
C LEU A 11 -42.57 17.99 -13.04
N ALA A 12 -43.68 17.33 -12.71
CA ALA A 12 -43.67 16.13 -11.87
C ALA A 12 -43.50 14.81 -12.66
N VAL A 13 -43.57 14.84 -14.00
CA VAL A 13 -43.55 13.62 -14.84
C VAL A 13 -42.15 13.27 -15.36
N LEU A 14 -41.18 14.19 -15.29
CA LEU A 14 -39.80 13.95 -15.81
C LEU A 14 -38.78 13.52 -14.75
N PHE A 15 -39.18 13.37 -13.48
CA PHE A 15 -38.30 12.86 -12.41
C PHE A 15 -38.81 11.58 -11.74
N ASN A 16 -39.60 10.77 -12.44
CA ASN A 16 -39.61 9.33 -12.18
C ASN A 16 -38.40 8.70 -12.87
N PHE A 17 -37.20 9.07 -12.43
CA PHE A 17 -36.06 8.17 -12.50
C PHE A 17 -36.40 7.02 -11.56
N ASN A 18 -37.16 6.08 -12.11
CA ASN A 18 -37.34 4.76 -11.57
C ASN A 18 -35.93 4.15 -11.57
N SER A 19 -35.20 4.43 -10.49
CA SER A 19 -33.99 3.69 -10.15
C SER A 19 -34.46 2.25 -10.08
N GLN A 20 -34.28 1.52 -11.18
CA GLN A 20 -34.46 0.09 -11.17
C GLN A 20 -33.54 -0.38 -10.06
N LYS A 21 -34.14 -0.74 -8.92
CA LYS A 21 -33.50 -1.56 -7.91
C LYS A 21 -33.11 -2.81 -8.66
N ARG A 22 -31.89 -2.81 -9.20
CA ARG A 22 -31.27 -3.99 -9.77
C ARG A 22 -31.16 -4.92 -8.60
N ASN A 23 -32.10 -5.86 -8.55
CA ASN A 23 -32.01 -7.00 -7.68
C ASN A 23 -30.71 -7.69 -8.08
N PHE A 24 -29.64 -7.38 -7.35
CA PHE A 24 -28.47 -8.23 -7.33
C PHE A 24 -29.01 -9.57 -6.87
N HIS A 25 -29.23 -10.48 -7.83
CA HIS A 25 -29.38 -11.88 -7.51
C HIS A 25 -28.24 -12.19 -6.56
N LYS A 26 -28.56 -12.72 -5.37
CA LYS A 26 -27.62 -13.44 -4.53
C LYS A 26 -27.03 -14.55 -5.41
N GLY A 27 -26.01 -14.20 -6.18
CA GLY A 27 -25.25 -15.15 -6.97
C GLY A 27 -24.74 -16.17 -5.98
N LYS A 28 -24.80 -17.45 -6.36
CA LYS A 28 -24.09 -18.52 -5.65
C LYS A 28 -22.75 -17.97 -5.17
N ASN A 29 -22.39 -18.18 -3.90
CA ASN A 29 -21.06 -17.81 -3.41
C ASN A 29 -20.01 -18.46 -4.32
N ILE A 30 -19.47 -17.70 -5.27
CA ILE A 30 -18.35 -18.13 -6.10
C ILE A 30 -17.11 -17.79 -5.29
N TYR A 31 -16.81 -18.68 -4.35
CA TYR A 31 -15.54 -18.68 -3.65
C TYR A 31 -14.42 -18.82 -4.69
N THR A 32 -13.44 -17.92 -4.64
CA THR A 32 -12.21 -18.07 -5.41
C THR A 32 -11.28 -18.86 -4.52
N GLU A 33 -11.25 -20.18 -4.71
CA GLU A 33 -10.30 -21.03 -4.00
C GLU A 33 -8.88 -20.55 -4.32
N ILE A 34 -8.11 -20.23 -3.28
CA ILE A 34 -6.71 -19.83 -3.44
C ILE A 34 -5.88 -21.10 -3.53
N ILE A 35 -5.26 -21.31 -4.69
CA ILE A 35 -4.48 -22.52 -4.98
C ILE A 35 -2.99 -22.21 -4.87
N GLY A 36 -2.32 -22.89 -3.93
CA GLY A 36 -0.86 -22.85 -3.76
C GLY A 36 -0.38 -21.83 -2.73
N ASP A 37 0.92 -21.84 -2.44
CA ASP A 37 1.49 -21.07 -1.32
C ASP A 37 1.77 -19.58 -1.66
N SER A 38 1.71 -19.20 -2.93
CA SER A 38 1.83 -17.80 -3.37
C SER A 38 1.28 -17.61 -4.78
N GLY A 39 0.85 -16.40 -5.09
CA GLY A 39 0.37 -16.09 -6.43
C GLY A 39 0.02 -14.63 -6.64
N TYR A 40 -0.35 -14.32 -7.87
CA TYR A 40 -0.83 -13.00 -8.29
C TYR A 40 -2.35 -12.97 -8.31
N ILE A 41 -2.93 -11.82 -7.96
CA ILE A 41 -4.38 -11.61 -7.93
C ILE A 41 -4.73 -10.72 -9.11
N ARG A 42 -5.61 -11.20 -9.97
CA ARG A 42 -6.14 -10.44 -11.10
C ARG A 42 -7.29 -9.55 -10.64
N LYS A 43 -7.56 -8.50 -11.40
CA LYS A 43 -8.65 -7.56 -11.14
C LYS A 43 -9.99 -8.24 -10.84
N GLY A 44 -10.38 -9.25 -11.63
CA GLY A 44 -11.66 -9.94 -11.42
C GLY A 44 -11.78 -10.64 -10.06
N GLU A 45 -10.67 -11.16 -9.55
CA GLU A 45 -10.59 -11.83 -8.24
C GLU A 45 -10.53 -10.79 -7.12
N ALA A 46 -9.71 -9.76 -7.31
CA ALA A 46 -9.56 -8.66 -6.36
C ALA A 46 -10.86 -7.89 -6.13
N LEU A 47 -11.67 -7.62 -7.17
CA LEU A 47 -13.00 -6.99 -6.97
C LEU A 47 -13.88 -7.78 -5.99
N ARG A 48 -13.81 -9.12 -6.01
CA ARG A 48 -14.56 -9.97 -5.07
C ARG A 48 -14.00 -9.89 -3.67
N LEU A 49 -12.67 -9.94 -3.52
CA LEU A 49 -12.02 -9.84 -2.21
C LEU A 49 -12.27 -8.47 -1.58
N LEU A 50 -12.07 -7.39 -2.33
CA LEU A 50 -12.30 -6.02 -1.87
C LEU A 50 -13.78 -5.78 -1.51
N SER A 51 -14.74 -6.42 -2.22
CA SER A 51 -16.16 -6.33 -1.84
C SER A 51 -16.53 -7.02 -0.51
N GLN A 52 -15.66 -7.91 -0.02
CA GLN A 52 -15.83 -8.56 1.28
C GLN A 52 -15.10 -7.82 2.41
N ALA A 53 -14.17 -6.91 2.08
CA ALA A 53 -13.38 -6.19 3.05
C ALA A 53 -14.28 -5.35 3.97
N LYS A 54 -14.18 -5.60 5.28
CA LYS A 54 -14.81 -4.80 6.32
C LYS A 54 -13.72 -4.06 7.06
N TYR A 55 -13.75 -2.74 7.01
CA TYR A 55 -12.85 -1.88 7.75
C TYR A 55 -13.35 -1.70 9.18
N ASP A 56 -12.45 -1.44 10.12
CA ASP A 56 -12.79 -1.39 11.54
C ASP A 56 -13.86 -0.33 11.86
N PRO A 57 -14.86 -0.66 12.70
CA PRO A 57 -15.98 0.22 13.03
C PRO A 57 -15.49 1.48 13.77
N GLY A 58 -15.59 2.63 13.11
CA GLY A 58 -15.00 3.90 13.54
C GLY A 58 -14.26 4.59 12.39
N THR A 59 -13.88 3.82 11.39
CA THR A 59 -13.56 4.33 10.06
C THR A 59 -14.85 4.39 9.22
N GLU A 60 -15.53 5.54 9.22
CA GLU A 60 -16.71 5.79 8.37
C GLU A 60 -16.30 5.79 6.90
N TRP A 61 -16.24 4.61 6.31
CA TRP A 61 -15.92 4.44 4.90
C TRP A 61 -17.10 3.77 4.23
N GLU A 62 -18.16 4.53 3.97
CA GLU A 62 -19.26 4.07 3.15
C GLU A 62 -18.71 3.63 1.78
N GLY A 63 -18.76 2.32 1.53
CA GLY A 63 -18.41 1.74 0.25
C GLY A 63 -19.32 2.37 -0.82
N ARG A 64 -18.73 3.20 -1.68
CA ARG A 64 -19.46 3.67 -2.86
C ARG A 64 -19.81 2.45 -3.69
N ASP A 65 -21.09 2.35 -4.04
CA ASP A 65 -21.63 1.26 -4.83
C ASP A 65 -21.03 1.30 -6.26
N THR A 66 -19.85 0.68 -6.39
CA THR A 66 -19.21 0.01 -7.54
C THR A 66 -19.34 0.59 -8.96
N LEU A 67 -19.43 1.91 -9.13
CA LEU A 67 -19.38 2.55 -10.46
C LEU A 67 -18.25 3.58 -10.60
N ASP A 68 -17.16 3.43 -9.85
CA ASP A 68 -16.05 4.36 -9.93
C ASP A 68 -15.22 4.22 -11.21
N LEU A 69 -14.72 5.35 -11.72
CA LEU A 69 -14.07 5.49 -13.03
C LEU A 69 -12.76 4.71 -13.13
N GLU A 70 -12.02 4.57 -12.03
CA GLU A 70 -10.71 3.92 -12.02
C GLU A 70 -10.78 2.40 -12.22
N ALA A 71 -11.85 1.77 -11.72
CA ALA A 71 -12.11 0.37 -12.03
C ALA A 71 -12.25 0.15 -13.54
N ARG A 72 -12.50 1.16 -14.37
CA ARG A 72 -12.57 0.99 -15.84
C ARG A 72 -11.20 1.06 -16.52
N ILE A 73 -10.19 1.62 -15.86
CA ILE A 73 -8.83 1.78 -16.41
C ILE A 73 -8.14 0.42 -16.54
N TYR A 74 -8.30 -0.44 -15.54
CA TYR A 74 -7.70 -1.77 -15.50
C TYR A 74 -8.53 -2.80 -16.26
N LYS A 75 -7.89 -3.69 -17.03
CA LYS A 75 -8.53 -4.87 -17.65
C LYS A 75 -8.78 -5.95 -16.60
N PHE A 76 -9.77 -6.82 -16.81
CA PHE A 76 -10.05 -7.95 -15.91
C PHE A 76 -8.87 -8.90 -15.73
N SER A 77 -7.99 -8.99 -16.74
CA SER A 77 -6.78 -9.80 -16.73
C SER A 77 -5.60 -9.16 -15.99
N ASP A 78 -5.67 -7.86 -15.69
CA ASP A 78 -4.54 -7.15 -15.09
C ASP A 78 -4.30 -7.65 -13.67
N THR A 79 -3.04 -7.84 -13.33
CA THR A 79 -2.61 -8.17 -11.98
C THR A 79 -2.65 -6.91 -11.13
N ILE A 80 -3.41 -6.95 -10.05
CA ILE A 80 -3.56 -5.82 -9.12
C ILE A 80 -3.21 -6.17 -7.68
N GLY A 81 -2.69 -7.38 -7.44
CA GLY A 81 -2.24 -7.78 -6.12
C GLY A 81 -1.42 -9.04 -6.12
N LYS A 82 -0.95 -9.41 -4.93
CA LYS A 82 -0.16 -10.62 -4.67
C LYS A 82 -0.52 -11.18 -3.31
N TYR A 83 -0.46 -12.49 -3.17
CA TYR A 83 -0.68 -13.18 -1.90
C TYR A 83 0.41 -14.20 -1.58
N TYR A 84 0.50 -14.54 -0.30
CA TYR A 84 1.27 -15.66 0.21
C TYR A 84 0.50 -16.40 1.29
N ARG A 85 0.74 -17.70 1.42
CA ARG A 85 0.28 -18.51 2.52
C ARG A 85 1.15 -18.27 3.76
N MET A 86 0.48 -18.11 4.89
CA MET A 86 1.05 -18.01 6.24
C MET A 86 1.14 -19.39 6.87
N ASP A 87 1.98 -19.52 7.91
CA ASP A 87 2.25 -20.81 8.57
C ASP A 87 1.01 -21.37 9.29
N ASN A 88 0.07 -20.50 9.68
CA ASN A 88 -1.22 -20.88 10.26
C ASN A 88 -2.25 -21.39 9.23
N GLY A 89 -1.85 -21.53 7.96
CA GLY A 89 -2.69 -22.05 6.88
C GLY A 89 -3.58 -21.01 6.20
N LYS A 90 -3.68 -19.78 6.75
CA LYS A 90 -4.36 -18.65 6.10
C LYS A 90 -3.45 -17.98 5.07
N TYR A 91 -3.93 -16.91 4.45
CA TYR A 91 -3.24 -16.14 3.44
C TYR A 91 -3.18 -14.67 3.82
N ILE A 92 -2.09 -14.02 3.44
CA ILE A 92 -1.94 -12.57 3.46
C ILE A 92 -1.86 -12.07 2.01
N ALA A 93 -2.66 -11.06 1.69
CA ALA A 93 -2.70 -10.47 0.36
C ALA A 93 -2.61 -8.95 0.43
N LEU A 94 -1.92 -8.36 -0.54
CA LEU A 94 -1.90 -6.91 -0.74
C LEU A 94 -2.48 -6.61 -2.11
N LEU A 95 -3.57 -5.84 -2.13
CA LEU A 95 -4.30 -5.48 -3.34
C LEU A 95 -4.24 -3.98 -3.57
N CYS A 96 -4.17 -3.53 -4.83
CA CYS A 96 -4.50 -2.14 -5.16
C CYS A 96 -6.01 -1.93 -4.95
N ASP A 97 -6.38 -0.93 -4.15
CA ASP A 97 -7.78 -0.61 -3.91
C ASP A 97 -8.38 0.12 -5.12
N ILE A 98 -8.95 -0.66 -6.02
CA ILE A 98 -9.60 -0.16 -7.24
C ILE A 98 -11.09 0.16 -7.06
N ILE A 99 -11.64 -0.06 -5.86
CA ILE A 99 -13.05 0.24 -5.56
C ILE A 99 -13.20 1.54 -4.75
N HIS A 100 -12.14 1.99 -4.07
CA HIS A 100 -12.05 3.29 -3.40
C HIS A 100 -10.88 4.11 -3.95
N PRO A 101 -10.95 4.56 -5.22
CA PRO A 101 -9.83 5.21 -5.90
C PRO A 101 -9.43 6.56 -5.31
N ASP A 102 -10.33 7.23 -4.59
CA ASP A 102 -10.05 8.48 -3.88
C ASP A 102 -8.98 8.34 -2.79
N ARG A 103 -8.59 7.10 -2.46
CA ARG A 103 -7.63 6.80 -1.40
C ARG A 103 -6.21 6.59 -1.90
N ASN A 104 -6.02 6.25 -3.18
CA ASN A 104 -4.70 5.84 -3.71
C ASN A 104 -3.99 4.86 -2.77
N MET A 105 -4.73 3.87 -2.30
CA MET A 105 -4.33 2.95 -1.24
C MET A 105 -4.19 1.54 -1.77
N PHE A 106 -3.36 0.77 -1.08
CA PHE A 106 -3.44 -0.67 -1.13
C PHE A 106 -4.35 -1.15 0.02
N THR A 107 -4.85 -2.36 -0.07
CA THR A 107 -5.58 -3.03 1.01
C THR A 107 -4.84 -4.30 1.37
N LEU A 108 -4.42 -4.40 2.63
CA LEU A 108 -3.89 -5.64 3.20
C LEU A 108 -5.07 -6.50 3.66
N LEU A 109 -5.08 -7.78 3.28
CA LEU A 109 -6.14 -8.72 3.62
C LEU A 109 -5.56 -9.95 4.30
N GLU A 110 -6.26 -10.43 5.34
CA GLU A 110 -6.14 -11.82 5.81
C GLU A 110 -7.28 -12.62 5.18
N ILE A 111 -6.96 -13.73 4.49
CA ILE A 111 -7.91 -14.53 3.73
C ILE A 111 -7.78 -16.00 4.13
N ASN A 112 -8.88 -16.76 4.23
CA ASN A 112 -8.80 -18.21 4.41
C ASN A 112 -8.60 -18.97 3.07
N ASP A 113 -8.45 -20.29 3.15
CA ASP A 113 -8.29 -21.19 2.00
C ASP A 113 -9.47 -21.18 1.02
N LYS A 114 -10.67 -20.82 1.50
CA LYS A 114 -11.88 -20.66 0.69
C LYS A 114 -12.00 -19.28 0.04
N GLY A 115 -11.03 -18.38 0.25
CA GLY A 115 -11.09 -17.02 -0.30
C GLY A 115 -12.03 -16.08 0.46
N GLU A 116 -12.40 -16.41 1.71
CA GLU A 116 -13.15 -15.50 2.59
C GLU A 116 -12.20 -14.51 3.25
N VAL A 117 -12.54 -13.22 3.18
CA VAL A 117 -11.78 -12.16 3.85
C VAL A 117 -12.12 -12.18 5.35
N LEU A 118 -11.10 -12.45 6.16
CA LEU A 118 -11.19 -12.49 7.62
C LEU A 118 -10.94 -11.11 8.23
N GLN A 119 -9.93 -10.40 7.71
CA GLN A 119 -9.53 -9.06 8.16
C GLN A 119 -9.09 -8.23 6.95
N ALA A 120 -9.27 -6.91 7.04
CA ALA A 120 -8.86 -5.97 6.00
C ALA A 120 -8.36 -4.68 6.62
N GLU A 121 -7.23 -4.18 6.14
CA GLU A 121 -6.62 -2.94 6.61
C GLU A 121 -6.22 -2.06 5.42
N PRO A 122 -6.56 -0.76 5.42
CA PRO A 122 -6.02 0.18 4.45
C PRO A 122 -4.50 0.30 4.63
N TYR A 123 -3.78 0.18 3.53
CA TYR A 123 -2.33 0.22 3.52
C TYR A 123 -1.83 1.37 2.65
N TYR A 124 -1.27 2.40 3.27
CA TYR A 124 -0.75 3.58 2.58
C TYR A 124 0.64 3.29 2.00
N ALA A 125 0.75 3.18 0.69
CA ALA A 125 2.04 3.00 0.03
C ALA A 125 2.67 4.31 -0.47
N GLY A 126 1.98 5.44 -0.40
CA GLY A 126 2.44 6.71 -1.00
C GLY A 126 2.47 6.67 -2.53
N MET A 127 2.32 7.84 -3.16
CA MET A 127 2.05 7.93 -4.61
C MET A 127 3.24 8.28 -5.49
N HIS A 128 4.43 8.44 -4.94
CA HIS A 128 5.51 9.05 -5.69
C HIS A 128 6.38 7.99 -6.38
N GLN A 129 6.35 8.01 -7.71
CA GLN A 129 7.13 7.09 -8.57
C GLN A 129 8.65 7.17 -8.31
N CYS A 130 9.14 8.23 -7.68
CA CYS A 130 10.56 8.41 -7.36
C CYS A 130 11.11 7.32 -6.41
N CYS A 131 10.29 6.78 -5.51
CA CYS A 131 10.67 5.69 -4.61
C CYS A 131 10.72 4.33 -5.29
N TRP A 132 9.94 4.19 -6.36
CA TRP A 132 9.64 2.91 -6.96
C TRP A 132 10.51 2.58 -8.14
N GLU A 133 11.44 3.45 -8.56
CA GLU A 133 12.15 3.29 -9.84
C GLU A 133 11.18 2.98 -11.01
N ARG A 134 9.96 3.52 -10.93
CA ARG A 134 8.82 3.26 -11.84
C ARG A 134 8.20 1.86 -11.80
N HIS A 135 8.58 0.99 -10.86
CA HIS A 135 7.95 -0.30 -10.61
C HIS A 135 7.59 -0.51 -9.13
N TYR A 136 6.31 -0.67 -8.82
CA TYR A 136 5.90 -1.05 -7.47
C TYR A 136 6.15 -2.55 -7.26
N GLU A 137 6.94 -2.90 -6.25
CA GLU A 137 7.34 -4.29 -6.02
C GLU A 137 6.26 -5.14 -5.34
N GLY A 138 5.23 -4.50 -4.77
CA GLY A 138 4.14 -5.17 -4.07
C GLY A 138 4.57 -5.89 -2.79
N LEU A 139 3.76 -6.87 -2.41
CA LEU A 139 4.01 -7.73 -1.26
C LEU A 139 5.16 -8.71 -1.54
N LYS A 140 6.13 -8.77 -0.64
CA LYS A 140 7.25 -9.73 -0.66
C LYS A 140 7.17 -10.64 0.56
N LYS A 141 7.62 -11.89 0.37
CA LYS A 141 7.90 -12.84 1.45
C LYS A 141 9.40 -12.91 1.64
N TYR A 142 9.84 -12.88 2.89
CA TYR A 142 11.23 -12.94 3.33
C TYR A 142 11.45 -14.20 4.19
N PRO A 143 12.71 -14.61 4.44
CA PRO A 143 13.01 -15.73 5.33
C PRO A 143 12.41 -15.57 6.72
N GLY A 144 12.13 -16.67 7.42
CA GLY A 144 11.60 -16.62 8.80
C GLY A 144 10.11 -16.28 8.91
N GLY A 145 9.35 -16.44 7.82
CA GLY A 145 7.90 -16.19 7.82
C GLY A 145 7.52 -14.71 7.69
N TYR A 146 8.48 -13.82 7.51
CA TYR A 146 8.22 -12.39 7.35
C TYR A 146 7.61 -12.07 5.98
N PHE A 147 6.69 -11.13 5.99
CA PHE A 147 6.15 -10.47 4.81
C PHE A 147 6.50 -8.99 4.89
N GLY A 148 6.65 -8.35 3.74
CA GLY A 148 6.78 -6.91 3.77
C GLY A 148 6.40 -6.25 2.48
N THR A 149 6.11 -4.97 2.61
CA THR A 149 5.76 -4.09 1.50
C THR A 149 6.44 -2.77 1.73
N LYS A 150 6.89 -2.17 0.64
CA LYS A 150 7.49 -0.87 0.70
C LYS A 150 6.39 0.19 0.60
N SER A 151 6.55 1.29 1.32
CA SER A 151 5.84 2.54 1.08
C SER A 151 6.82 3.67 0.70
N CYS A 152 6.28 4.73 0.12
CA CYS A 152 7.02 5.88 -0.36
C CYS A 152 6.61 7.12 0.43
N GLY A 153 7.60 7.81 0.99
CA GLY A 153 7.48 9.15 1.53
C GLY A 153 8.09 10.16 0.59
N THR A 154 7.50 11.34 0.52
CA THR A 154 8.15 12.50 -0.09
C THR A 154 7.86 13.74 0.73
N GLY A 155 8.86 14.61 0.80
CA GLY A 155 8.72 15.97 1.28
C GLY A 155 9.27 16.96 0.27
N SER A 156 9.32 18.24 0.67
CA SER A 156 9.82 19.33 -0.17
C SER A 156 11.30 19.19 -0.57
N GLY A 157 12.08 18.38 0.15
CA GLY A 157 13.52 18.19 -0.08
C GLY A 157 13.98 16.73 -0.14
N PHE A 158 13.07 15.75 -0.12
CA PHE A 158 13.43 14.33 -0.12
C PHE A 158 12.38 13.44 -0.79
N CYS A 159 12.86 12.31 -1.28
CA CYS A 159 12.06 11.15 -1.66
C CYS A 159 12.66 9.93 -0.94
N SER A 160 11.85 9.26 -0.13
CA SER A 160 12.27 8.18 0.76
C SER A 160 11.40 6.94 0.62
N SER A 161 11.99 5.77 0.78
CA SER A 161 11.26 4.50 0.81
C SER A 161 11.31 3.89 2.21
N TYR A 162 10.14 3.48 2.71
CA TYR A 162 9.96 2.80 4.00
C TYR A 162 9.59 1.34 3.77
N LEU A 163 9.83 0.46 4.75
CA LEU A 163 9.55 -0.97 4.68
C LEU A 163 8.68 -1.42 5.85
N TYR A 164 7.44 -1.71 5.55
CA TYR A 164 6.60 -2.37 6.53
C TYR A 164 6.85 -3.88 6.49
N LEU A 165 7.36 -4.43 7.58
CA LEU A 165 7.74 -5.84 7.73
C LEU A 165 6.96 -6.45 8.90
N PHE A 166 6.36 -7.62 8.72
CA PHE A 166 5.45 -8.25 9.68
C PHE A 166 5.40 -9.78 9.49
N LYS A 167 5.15 -10.56 10.55
CA LYS A 167 4.91 -12.03 10.43
C LYS A 167 3.42 -12.37 10.28
N ASP A 168 2.58 -11.64 11.01
CA ASP A 168 1.13 -11.82 11.04
C ASP A 168 0.42 -10.59 10.48
N PHE A 169 -0.89 -10.72 10.22
CA PHE A 169 -1.72 -9.58 9.86
C PHE A 169 -1.61 -8.50 10.95
N SER A 170 -1.20 -7.30 10.56
CA SER A 170 -0.96 -6.20 11.50
C SER A 170 -1.25 -4.85 10.85
N PRO A 171 -1.94 -3.92 11.55
CA PRO A 171 -2.19 -2.56 11.08
C PRO A 171 -0.93 -1.81 10.70
N GLN A 172 -0.99 -0.99 9.65
CA GLN A 172 0.15 -0.19 9.24
C GLN A 172 0.63 0.72 10.38
N GLY A 173 1.90 0.57 10.77
CA GLY A 173 2.49 1.31 11.91
C GLY A 173 3.41 0.46 12.77
N ASN A 174 3.18 -0.85 12.85
CA ASN A 174 4.03 -1.80 13.58
C ASN A 174 5.29 -2.28 12.81
N GLY A 175 5.66 -1.58 11.74
CA GLY A 175 6.75 -1.96 10.82
C GLY A 175 8.02 -1.16 11.05
N ILE A 176 9.09 -1.53 10.34
CA ILE A 176 10.33 -0.74 10.33
C ILE A 176 10.07 0.53 9.51
N SER A 177 9.95 1.69 10.14
CA SER A 177 9.42 2.91 9.50
C SER A 177 10.48 3.92 9.07
N THR A 178 11.78 3.69 9.29
CA THR A 178 12.82 4.71 9.13
C THR A 178 13.74 4.41 7.95
N TYR A 179 13.74 5.27 6.90
CA TYR A 179 14.51 5.23 5.64
C TYR A 179 15.21 3.89 5.37
N ILE A 180 14.67 3.03 4.47
CA ILE A 180 15.10 1.61 4.39
C ILE A 180 15.62 1.22 3.01
N TYR A 181 15.52 2.09 2.01
CA TYR A 181 15.96 1.73 0.66
C TYR A 181 16.67 2.84 -0.09
N SER A 182 16.11 4.04 -0.10
CA SER A 182 16.71 5.18 -0.75
C SER A 182 16.16 6.46 -0.13
N GLY A 183 17.00 7.46 0.13
CA GLY A 183 16.60 8.78 0.65
C GLY A 183 17.55 9.85 0.13
N TRP A 184 17.03 10.95 -0.40
CA TRP A 184 17.84 12.12 -0.77
C TRP A 184 17.61 13.24 0.23
N CYS A 185 18.66 13.80 0.82
CA CYS A 185 18.54 15.07 1.52
C CYS A 185 19.12 16.18 0.64
N ILE A 186 18.30 17.18 0.33
CA ILE A 186 18.70 18.33 -0.50
C ILE A 186 18.84 19.54 0.44
N GLY A 187 20.08 19.90 0.79
CA GLY A 187 20.38 21.09 1.58
C GLY A 187 21.79 21.63 1.33
N GLY A 188 21.92 22.90 0.92
CA GLY A 188 23.22 23.57 0.77
C GLY A 188 24.12 23.03 -0.36
N GLU A 189 25.44 23.16 -0.21
CA GLU A 189 26.43 22.71 -1.23
C GLU A 189 26.59 21.18 -1.33
N ILE A 190 26.10 20.44 -0.34
CA ILE A 190 26.30 19.00 -0.20
C ILE A 190 24.93 18.34 -0.03
N SER A 191 24.50 17.57 -1.03
CA SER A 191 23.35 16.68 -0.90
C SER A 191 23.78 15.37 -0.26
N CYS A 192 22.84 14.57 0.22
CA CYS A 192 23.13 13.21 0.64
C CYS A 192 22.21 12.20 -0.02
N HIS A 193 22.70 10.98 -0.20
CA HIS A 193 21.95 9.83 -0.68
C HIS A 193 22.18 8.65 0.26
N LEU A 194 21.11 8.21 0.93
CA LEU A 194 21.13 7.05 1.82
C LEU A 194 20.54 5.87 1.06
N THR A 195 21.24 4.74 1.04
CA THR A 195 20.74 3.46 0.50
C THR A 195 20.85 2.36 1.54
N SER A 196 20.08 1.28 1.39
CA SER A 196 20.13 0.16 2.32
C SER A 196 19.86 -1.19 1.67
N ASP A 197 20.48 -2.21 2.25
CA ASP A 197 20.18 -3.62 2.03
C ASP A 197 19.71 -4.28 3.33
N MET A 198 18.78 -5.22 3.23
CA MET A 198 18.20 -5.90 4.39
C MET A 198 18.70 -7.35 4.52
N GLU A 199 19.18 -7.72 5.71
CA GLU A 199 19.45 -9.09 6.13
C GLU A 199 18.47 -9.50 7.23
N ILE A 200 17.83 -10.66 7.10
CA ILE A 200 17.02 -11.26 8.17
C ILE A 200 17.71 -12.52 8.66
N LYS A 201 18.05 -12.55 9.95
CA LYS A 201 18.68 -13.70 10.61
C LYS A 201 18.03 -13.96 11.96
N ASN A 202 17.38 -15.11 12.07
CA ASN A 202 16.52 -15.45 13.23
C ASN A 202 15.46 -14.35 13.42
N ASP A 203 15.33 -13.80 14.63
CA ASP A 203 14.40 -12.72 14.97
C ASP A 203 15.07 -11.33 14.95
N THR A 204 16.13 -11.16 14.14
CA THR A 204 16.82 -9.89 13.98
C THR A 204 16.87 -9.49 12.51
N VAL A 205 16.47 -8.27 12.23
CA VAL A 205 16.59 -7.63 10.92
C VAL A 205 17.74 -6.64 11.00
N THR A 206 18.76 -6.83 10.17
CA THR A 206 19.87 -5.89 10.05
C THR A 206 19.71 -5.12 8.76
N MET A 207 19.62 -3.81 8.88
CA MET A 207 19.66 -2.89 7.75
C MET A 207 21.09 -2.40 7.57
N HIS A 208 21.69 -2.71 6.43
CA HIS A 208 23.03 -2.28 6.04
C HIS A 208 22.94 -0.99 5.24
N TYR A 209 23.31 0.12 5.85
CA TYR A 209 23.23 1.44 5.24
C TYR A 209 24.52 1.84 4.55
N THR A 210 24.38 2.51 3.41
CA THR A 210 25.44 3.29 2.79
C THR A 210 24.93 4.72 2.62
N MET A 211 25.58 5.67 3.30
CA MET A 211 25.29 7.10 3.16
C MET A 211 26.38 7.75 2.31
N GLU A 212 25.98 8.38 1.23
CA GLU A 212 26.86 9.11 0.32
C GLU A 212 26.61 10.62 0.46
N HIS A 213 27.67 11.39 0.66
CA HIS A 213 27.64 12.84 0.58
C HIS A 213 28.06 13.27 -0.82
N LEU A 214 27.19 14.02 -1.46
CA LEU A 214 27.23 14.31 -2.87
C LEU A 214 27.44 15.82 -3.09
N LYS A 215 28.40 16.15 -3.95
CA LYS A 215 28.56 17.53 -4.45
C LYS A 215 28.13 17.61 -5.90
N GLU A 216 27.26 18.57 -6.20
CA GLU A 216 26.83 18.82 -7.58
C GLU A 216 28.00 19.36 -8.42
N ARG A 217 28.17 18.81 -9.62
CA ARG A 217 29.12 19.27 -10.63
C ARG A 217 28.45 20.29 -11.55
N ARG A 218 29.26 21.08 -12.26
CA ARG A 218 28.79 22.05 -13.27
C ARG A 218 27.89 21.47 -14.38
N ASN A 219 27.91 20.15 -14.59
CA ASN A 219 27.06 19.47 -15.58
C ASN A 219 25.75 18.91 -14.99
N GLY A 220 25.39 19.31 -13.76
CA GLY A 220 24.20 18.83 -13.05
C GLY A 220 24.30 17.40 -12.53
N LYS A 221 25.46 16.74 -12.64
CA LYS A 221 25.68 15.41 -12.06
C LYS A 221 26.26 15.52 -10.66
N TYR A 222 25.92 14.58 -9.80
CA TYR A 222 26.50 14.49 -8.47
C TYR A 222 27.80 13.67 -8.46
N LYS A 223 28.69 13.98 -7.51
CA LYS A 223 29.87 13.18 -7.19
C LYS A 223 29.88 12.86 -5.70
N THR A 224 30.07 11.58 -5.37
CA THR A 224 30.39 11.16 -4.01
C THR A 224 31.71 11.79 -3.56
N VAL A 225 31.62 12.63 -2.54
CA VAL A 225 32.76 13.27 -1.86
C VAL A 225 33.20 12.41 -0.69
N PHE A 226 32.24 11.86 0.04
CA PHE A 226 32.45 11.01 1.19
C PHE A 226 31.35 9.95 1.23
N SER A 227 31.67 8.76 1.72
CA SER A 227 30.71 7.70 1.94
C SER A 227 30.99 7.01 3.27
N GLU A 228 29.94 6.78 4.03
CA GLU A 228 29.99 6.00 5.25
C GLU A 228 29.02 4.83 5.21
N LYS A 229 29.38 3.77 5.94
CA LYS A 229 28.55 2.58 6.10
C LYS A 229 28.27 2.36 7.57
N PHE A 230 27.06 1.94 7.88
CA PHE A 230 26.65 1.59 9.23
C PHE A 230 25.50 0.60 9.18
N ASP A 231 25.36 -0.17 10.25
CA ASP A 231 24.30 -1.15 10.37
C ASP A 231 23.33 -0.73 11.47
N VAL A 232 22.04 -0.92 11.23
CA VAL A 232 21.03 -0.82 12.28
C VAL A 232 20.31 -2.15 12.43
N LYS A 233 20.32 -2.64 13.67
CA LYS A 233 19.66 -3.89 14.03
C LYS A 233 18.29 -3.57 14.63
N TYR A 234 17.28 -4.22 14.07
CA TYR A 234 15.91 -4.18 14.55
C TYR A 234 15.55 -5.54 15.15
N VAL A 235 14.88 -5.49 16.28
CA VAL A 235 14.31 -6.66 16.95
C VAL A 235 12.82 -6.46 17.12
N GLU A 236 12.06 -7.53 16.91
CA GLU A 236 10.63 -7.52 17.15
C GLU A 236 10.36 -7.54 18.66
N ARG A 237 9.49 -6.64 19.11
CA ARG A 237 9.00 -6.50 20.48
C ARG A 237 7.47 -6.44 20.45
N GLU A 238 6.82 -6.50 21.61
CA GLU A 238 5.35 -6.53 21.71
C GLU A 238 4.65 -5.36 20.99
N GLN A 239 5.33 -4.22 20.83
CA GLN A 239 4.81 -3.02 20.18
C GLN A 239 5.33 -2.82 18.74
N GLY A 240 5.95 -3.84 18.14
CA GLY A 240 6.53 -3.79 16.80
C GLY A 240 8.06 -3.77 16.80
N TRP A 241 8.64 -3.30 15.70
CA TRP A 241 10.08 -3.29 15.51
C TRP A 241 10.77 -2.16 16.25
N VAL A 242 11.82 -2.50 17.00
CA VAL A 242 12.64 -1.53 17.75
C VAL A 242 14.07 -1.58 17.24
N ALA A 243 14.61 -0.42 16.86
CA ALA A 243 16.04 -0.26 16.57
C ALA A 243 16.84 -0.38 17.88
N LEU A 244 17.87 -1.21 17.89
CA LEU A 244 18.79 -1.31 19.04
C LEU A 244 19.67 -0.07 19.18
N ASP A 245 20.00 0.56 18.06
CA ASP A 245 20.69 1.85 17.99
C ASP A 245 20.23 2.57 16.72
N SER A 246 19.50 3.67 16.88
CA SER A 246 19.01 4.50 15.77
C SER A 246 19.71 5.84 15.67
N THR A 247 20.77 6.09 16.46
CA THR A 247 21.38 7.44 16.56
C THR A 247 21.82 7.94 15.20
N LYS A 248 22.49 7.11 14.39
CA LYS A 248 22.92 7.48 13.04
C LYS A 248 21.80 7.72 12.03
N ILE A 249 20.66 7.04 12.19
CA ILE A 249 19.51 7.27 11.31
C ILE A 249 18.80 8.58 11.67
N GLN A 250 18.71 8.91 12.96
CA GLN A 250 18.05 10.12 13.45
C GLN A 250 18.81 11.41 13.13
N GLU A 251 20.09 11.31 12.77
CA GLU A 251 20.84 12.45 12.22
C GLU A 251 20.37 12.84 10.81
N PHE A 252 19.57 12.00 10.14
CA PHE A 252 18.99 12.31 8.84
C PHE A 252 17.76 13.20 9.00
N PRO A 253 17.70 14.37 8.33
CA PRO A 253 16.54 15.24 8.39
C PRO A 253 15.32 14.58 7.73
N ASP A 254 14.19 14.62 8.45
CA ASP A 254 12.87 14.24 7.95
C ASP A 254 12.25 15.23 6.97
#